data_AF-A0A7C7Z2A8-F1
#
_entry.id   AF-A0A7C7Z2A8-F1
#
_cell.length_a   1.000
_cell.length_b   1.000
_cell.length_c   1.000
_cell.angle_alpha   90.00
_cell.angle_beta   90.00
_cell.angle_gamma   90.00
#
_symmetry.space_group_name_H-M   'P 1'
#
loop_
_entity.id
_entity.type
_entity.pdbx_description
1 polymer ?
#
loop_
_entity_poly.entity_id
_entity_poly.type
_entity_poly.pdbx_seq_one_letter_code
_entity_poly.pdbx_strand_id
1 'polypeptide(L)'
;VRKPLTVEKRKDGMLMVKISSAGAQVIPAVLLMRALGIDSDEEIFASIAGHKDAFKYVVANINHVRDLDTKDAYGVETNEEALAWLEKKFAAGQQKEYREQRVNNLMDKELLPHLGDQPEHRLKKAVFLGRIVRQVLEMAITQGKPNDKDHYANKRVRLAGDLIEDLFRVSMTQLARDLKYQLERHHNRKRELKINSCLRPDVLTSKIMHALATGNWVGGRTGVSQLLDRTTFISALSHMRRVTSPLVRSQPHFEARDLHPTQWGRLCPNETPEGQNCGLVKNAAQMIDVSEAVSEDDVKELLKEANVIEPEDWSSGSRIHVNGDIFGLHKNPHRLVTHFKRRRRNGRIRSEVSIRHDSVNRDIF
;
A
#
# COMPACT_ATOMS: atom_id res chain seq x y z
N VAL A 1 3.07 0.79 6.78
CA VAL A 1 2.87 1.81 5.71
C VAL A 1 3.00 1.12 4.36
N ARG A 2 2.14 1.39 3.37
CA ARG A 2 2.30 0.84 2.00
C ARG A 2 3.16 1.79 1.16
N LYS A 3 4.09 1.25 0.39
CA LYS A 3 4.88 2.01 -0.59
C LYS A 3 4.50 1.58 -2.00
N PRO A 4 4.42 2.52 -2.96
CA PRO A 4 4.07 2.18 -4.34
C PRO A 4 5.16 1.34 -5.01
N LEU A 5 4.70 0.36 -5.77
CA LEU A 5 5.51 -0.53 -6.60
C LEU A 5 4.86 -0.54 -7.99
N THR A 6 5.66 -0.35 -9.04
CA THR A 6 5.18 -0.47 -10.42
C THR A 6 5.78 -1.71 -11.04
N VAL A 7 4.93 -2.55 -11.63
CA VAL A 7 5.34 -3.71 -12.42
C VAL A 7 4.84 -3.50 -13.84
N GLU A 8 5.72 -3.57 -14.82
CA GLU A 8 5.41 -3.35 -16.23
C GLU A 8 5.88 -4.53 -17.07
N LYS A 9 5.06 -4.90 -18.07
CA LYS A 9 5.50 -5.75 -19.18
C LYS A 9 5.89 -4.84 -20.34
N ARG A 10 7.16 -4.90 -20.73
CA ARG A 10 7.69 -4.15 -21.87
C ARG A 10 7.28 -4.80 -23.21
N LYS A 11 7.52 -4.07 -24.31
CA LYS A 11 7.17 -4.51 -25.68
C LYS A 11 7.95 -5.76 -26.10
N ASP A 12 9.18 -5.89 -25.63
CA ASP A 12 10.06 -7.07 -25.77
C ASP A 12 9.56 -8.31 -24.99
N GLY A 13 8.56 -8.14 -24.10
CA GLY A 13 8.04 -9.21 -23.25
C GLY A 13 8.73 -9.32 -21.89
N MET A 14 9.70 -8.46 -21.59
CA MET A 14 10.39 -8.43 -20.30
C MET A 14 9.52 -7.83 -19.20
N LEU A 15 9.59 -8.44 -18.02
CA LEU A 15 8.85 -8.07 -16.83
C LEU A 15 9.76 -7.27 -15.90
N MET A 16 9.45 -5.99 -15.73
CA MET A 16 10.29 -5.06 -14.99
C MET A 16 9.54 -4.51 -13.78
N VAL A 17 10.27 -4.30 -12.69
CA VAL A 17 9.81 -3.79 -11.42
C VAL A 17 10.52 -2.49 -11.11
N LYS A 18 9.76 -1.48 -10.70
CA LYS A 18 10.25 -0.18 -10.26
C LYS A 18 9.78 0.08 -8.84
N ILE A 19 10.74 0.18 -7.92
CA ILE A 19 10.51 0.53 -6.52
C ILE A 19 10.58 2.04 -6.41
N SER A 20 9.46 2.72 -6.12
CA SER A 20 9.40 4.18 -6.20
C SER A 20 10.37 4.89 -5.25
N SER A 21 10.71 4.29 -4.11
CA SER A 21 11.68 4.84 -3.16
C SER A 21 13.14 4.57 -3.53
N ALA A 22 13.40 3.66 -4.47
CA ALA A 22 14.75 3.32 -4.92
C ALA A 22 15.22 4.18 -6.12
N GLY A 23 14.40 5.13 -6.55
CA GLY A 23 14.69 6.03 -7.66
C GLY A 23 14.14 5.54 -9.01
N ALA A 24 14.81 5.92 -10.09
CA ALA A 24 14.37 5.65 -11.47
C ALA A 24 14.78 4.28 -12.00
N GLN A 25 15.61 3.54 -11.27
CA GLN A 25 16.14 2.25 -11.70
C GLN A 25 15.03 1.19 -11.78
N VAL A 26 15.12 0.36 -12.82
CA VAL A 26 14.22 -0.77 -13.06
C VAL A 26 14.98 -2.08 -12.84
N ILE A 27 14.29 -3.08 -12.30
CA ILE A 27 14.86 -4.38 -11.95
C ILE A 27 14.01 -5.46 -12.64
N PRO A 28 14.59 -6.48 -13.30
CA PRO A 28 13.81 -7.62 -13.76
C PRO A 28 13.06 -8.30 -12.61
N ALA A 29 11.80 -8.67 -12.84
CA ALA A 29 10.96 -9.28 -11.79
C ALA A 29 11.56 -10.59 -11.27
N VAL A 30 12.05 -11.45 -12.17
CA VAL A 30 12.67 -12.74 -11.82
C VAL A 30 13.94 -12.54 -10.98
N LEU A 31 14.79 -11.58 -11.36
CA LEU A 31 16.00 -11.25 -10.59
C LEU A 31 15.64 -10.78 -9.16
N LEU A 32 14.62 -9.94 -9.04
CA LEU A 32 14.16 -9.48 -7.74
C LEU A 32 13.57 -10.63 -6.89
N MET A 33 12.90 -11.60 -7.51
CA MET A 33 12.38 -12.79 -6.82
C MET A 33 13.51 -13.71 -6.32
N ARG A 34 14.57 -13.89 -7.11
CA ARG A 34 15.79 -14.60 -6.69
C ARG A 34 16.45 -13.91 -5.50
N ALA A 35 16.64 -12.60 -5.56
CA ALA A 35 17.21 -11.81 -4.46
C ALA A 35 16.38 -11.84 -3.16
N LEU A 36 15.08 -12.18 -3.26
CA LEU A 36 14.20 -12.33 -2.10
C LEU A 36 14.20 -13.75 -1.50
N GLY A 37 14.93 -14.69 -2.10
CA GLY A 37 15.12 -16.04 -1.57
C GLY A 37 14.41 -17.17 -2.31
N ILE A 38 13.88 -16.94 -3.52
CA ILE A 38 13.37 -18.03 -4.37
C ILE A 38 14.46 -18.44 -5.37
N ASP A 39 15.18 -19.51 -5.07
CA ASP A 39 16.29 -20.01 -5.91
C ASP A 39 15.82 -20.98 -7.02
N SER A 40 14.75 -21.72 -6.76
CA SER A 40 14.23 -22.71 -7.71
C SER A 40 13.42 -22.05 -8.82
N ASP A 41 13.77 -22.34 -10.08
CA ASP A 41 12.99 -21.91 -11.24
C ASP A 41 11.55 -22.42 -11.22
N GLU A 42 11.34 -23.62 -10.66
CA GLU A 42 10.01 -24.21 -10.53
C GLU A 42 9.14 -23.39 -9.57
N GLU A 43 9.71 -22.87 -8.48
CA GLU A 43 9.00 -22.03 -7.52
C GLU A 43 8.73 -20.62 -8.06
N ILE A 44 9.70 -20.03 -8.77
CA ILE A 44 9.48 -18.75 -9.49
C ILE A 44 8.36 -18.93 -10.51
N PHE A 45 8.40 -20.03 -11.26
CA PHE A 45 7.37 -20.36 -12.21
C PHE A 45 6.01 -20.55 -11.51
N ALA A 46 5.93 -21.38 -10.47
CA ALA A 46 4.68 -21.67 -9.75
C ALA A 46 4.05 -20.43 -9.09
N SER A 47 4.87 -19.52 -8.56
CA SER A 47 4.39 -18.29 -7.92
C SER A 47 3.81 -17.28 -8.92
N ILE A 48 4.31 -17.26 -10.16
CA ILE A 48 3.79 -16.42 -11.25
C ILE A 48 2.71 -17.16 -12.07
N ALA A 49 2.74 -18.48 -12.11
CA ALA A 49 1.93 -19.30 -13.01
C ALA A 49 0.43 -18.99 -12.87
N GLY A 50 -0.19 -18.76 -14.02
CA GLY A 50 -1.62 -18.53 -14.18
C GLY A 50 -2.11 -19.24 -15.42
N HIS A 51 -2.58 -18.48 -16.41
CA HIS A 51 -3.01 -19.02 -17.71
C HIS A 51 -1.85 -19.71 -18.45
N LYS A 52 -2.13 -20.79 -19.20
CA LYS A 52 -1.11 -21.56 -19.93
C LYS A 52 -0.30 -20.70 -20.91
N ASP A 53 -0.94 -19.71 -21.53
CA ASP A 53 -0.28 -18.79 -22.46
C ASP A 53 0.73 -17.85 -21.78
N ALA A 54 0.65 -17.68 -20.46
CA ALA A 54 1.60 -16.89 -19.70
C ALA A 54 2.94 -17.61 -19.54
N PHE A 55 2.95 -18.94 -19.64
CA PHE A 55 4.12 -19.77 -19.36
C PHE A 55 5.29 -19.42 -20.27
N LYS A 56 5.04 -19.13 -21.55
CA LYS A 56 6.08 -18.72 -22.50
C LYS A 56 6.81 -17.45 -22.07
N TYR A 57 6.10 -16.48 -21.47
CA TYR A 57 6.69 -15.24 -21.01
C TYR A 57 7.51 -15.45 -19.74
N VAL A 58 7.01 -16.27 -18.81
CA VAL A 58 7.72 -16.58 -17.56
C VAL A 58 9.02 -17.30 -17.86
N VAL A 59 8.99 -18.35 -18.68
CA VAL A 59 10.18 -19.12 -19.08
C VAL A 59 11.17 -18.24 -19.86
N ALA A 60 10.69 -17.39 -20.77
CA ALA A 60 11.57 -16.45 -21.49
C ALA A 60 12.27 -15.45 -20.55
N ASN A 61 11.56 -14.94 -19.53
CA ASN A 61 12.16 -14.03 -18.55
C ASN A 61 13.17 -14.73 -17.65
N ILE A 62 12.93 -16.00 -17.27
CA ILE A 62 13.88 -16.82 -16.52
C ILE A 62 15.17 -17.01 -17.34
N ASN A 63 15.04 -17.44 -18.59
CA ASN A 63 16.20 -17.65 -19.47
C ASN A 63 16.96 -16.34 -19.72
N HIS A 64 16.27 -15.22 -19.97
CA HIS A 64 16.91 -13.94 -20.21
C HIS A 64 17.69 -13.40 -19.00
N VAL A 65 17.26 -13.70 -17.77
CA VAL A 65 18.03 -13.32 -16.56
C VAL A 65 19.30 -14.16 -16.42
N ARG A 66 19.27 -15.41 -16.92
CA ARG A 66 20.42 -16.31 -16.95
C ARG A 66 21.41 -16.00 -18.08
N ASP A 67 20.91 -15.60 -19.24
CA ASP A 67 21.74 -15.44 -20.45
C ASP A 67 22.89 -14.44 -20.24
N LEU A 68 24.10 -14.90 -20.56
CA LEU A 68 25.37 -14.14 -20.46
C LEU A 68 25.72 -13.39 -21.77
N ASP A 69 25.10 -13.77 -22.90
CA ASP A 69 25.54 -13.37 -24.25
C ASP A 69 24.82 -12.12 -24.80
N THR A 70 23.85 -11.57 -24.08
CA THR A 70 23.16 -10.34 -24.49
C THR A 70 23.89 -9.08 -23.98
N LYS A 71 23.83 -7.96 -24.73
CA LYS A 71 24.44 -6.68 -24.34
C LYS A 71 23.92 -6.12 -22.99
N ASP A 72 22.79 -6.61 -22.52
CA ASP A 72 22.15 -6.31 -21.24
C ASP A 72 22.09 -7.56 -20.31
N ALA A 73 23.03 -8.50 -20.47
CA ALA A 73 23.09 -9.73 -19.69
C ALA A 73 23.09 -9.44 -18.18
N TYR A 74 22.15 -10.05 -17.48
CA TYR A 74 22.11 -10.00 -16.02
C TYR A 74 23.08 -11.03 -15.44
N GLY A 75 23.15 -12.23 -16.05
CA GLY A 75 24.05 -13.30 -15.64
C GLY A 75 23.81 -13.75 -14.20
N VAL A 76 22.54 -13.88 -13.81
CA VAL A 76 22.14 -14.20 -12.44
C VAL A 76 21.42 -15.54 -12.42
N GLU A 77 22.04 -16.52 -11.77
CA GLU A 77 21.44 -17.82 -11.46
C GLU A 77 21.18 -17.95 -9.95
N THR A 78 22.08 -17.45 -9.10
CA THR A 78 21.98 -17.65 -7.65
C THR A 78 21.46 -16.42 -6.91
N ASN A 79 20.98 -16.62 -5.68
CA ASN A 79 20.62 -15.52 -4.77
C ASN A 79 21.79 -14.53 -4.58
N GLU A 80 23.00 -15.05 -4.36
CA GLU A 80 24.19 -14.26 -4.11
C GLU A 80 24.54 -13.35 -5.30
N GLU A 81 24.43 -13.88 -6.52
CA GLU A 81 24.61 -13.11 -7.75
C GLU A 81 23.52 -12.03 -7.91
N ALA A 82 22.27 -12.35 -7.56
CA ALA A 82 21.17 -11.40 -7.62
C ALA A 82 21.40 -10.22 -6.65
N LEU A 83 21.84 -10.50 -5.43
CA LEU A 83 22.20 -9.48 -4.44
C LEU A 83 23.40 -8.65 -4.90
N ALA A 84 24.45 -9.29 -5.42
CA ALA A 84 25.63 -8.60 -5.94
C ALA A 84 25.26 -7.66 -7.12
N TRP A 85 24.34 -8.08 -7.99
CA TRP A 85 23.82 -7.25 -9.07
C TRP A 85 23.10 -6.01 -8.52
N LEU A 86 22.22 -6.19 -7.52
CA LEU A 86 21.49 -5.09 -6.87
C LEU A 86 22.47 -4.11 -6.19
N GLU A 87 23.48 -4.61 -5.49
CA GLU A 87 24.51 -3.79 -4.86
C GLU A 87 25.26 -2.91 -5.86
N LYS A 88 25.68 -3.53 -6.98
CA LYS A 88 26.37 -2.81 -8.05
C LYS A 88 25.47 -1.75 -8.69
N LYS A 89 24.18 -2.02 -8.82
CA LYS A 89 23.22 -1.10 -9.48
C LYS A 89 22.79 0.07 -8.58
N PHE A 90 22.50 -0.18 -7.31
CA PHE A 90 21.93 0.82 -6.39
C PHE A 90 22.96 1.62 -5.60
N ALA A 91 24.19 1.11 -5.50
CA ALA A 91 25.21 1.69 -4.64
C ALA A 91 26.61 1.68 -5.28
N ALA A 92 26.67 1.86 -6.61
CA ALA A 92 27.93 1.95 -7.35
C ALA A 92 28.92 2.93 -6.70
N GLY A 93 30.18 2.51 -6.56
CA GLY A 93 31.27 3.34 -6.02
C GLY A 93 31.34 3.43 -4.48
N GLN A 94 30.46 2.74 -3.75
CA GLN A 94 30.50 2.69 -2.27
C GLN A 94 31.23 1.43 -1.75
N GLN A 95 31.72 1.50 -0.51
CA GLN A 95 32.29 0.34 0.19
C GLN A 95 31.28 -0.81 0.29
N LYS A 96 31.75 -2.07 0.22
CA LYS A 96 30.92 -3.27 0.14
C LYS A 96 29.88 -3.33 1.28
N GLU A 97 30.30 -3.08 2.52
CA GLU A 97 29.43 -3.10 3.69
C GLU A 97 28.25 -2.11 3.59
N TYR A 98 28.51 -0.89 3.09
CA TYR A 98 27.44 0.10 2.88
C TYR A 98 26.49 -0.33 1.76
N ARG A 99 26.98 -1.02 0.72
CA ARG A 99 26.13 -1.54 -0.37
C ARG A 99 25.19 -2.63 0.14
N GLU A 100 25.72 -3.60 0.89
CA GLU A 100 24.96 -4.67 1.53
C GLU A 100 23.86 -4.10 2.44
N GLN A 101 24.22 -3.18 3.34
CA GLN A 101 23.25 -2.55 4.24
C GLN A 101 22.16 -1.78 3.48
N ARG A 102 22.52 -1.10 2.39
CA ARG A 102 21.56 -0.36 1.57
C ARG A 102 20.60 -1.28 0.82
N VAL A 103 21.08 -2.39 0.25
CA VAL A 103 20.24 -3.37 -0.45
C VAL A 103 19.34 -4.10 0.55
N ASN A 104 19.86 -4.50 1.71
CA ASN A 104 19.04 -5.10 2.77
C ASN A 104 17.93 -4.14 3.22
N ASN A 105 18.26 -2.87 3.48
CA ASN A 105 17.26 -1.85 3.81
C ASN A 105 16.22 -1.66 2.68
N LEU A 106 16.65 -1.73 1.41
CA LEU A 106 15.76 -1.67 0.26
C LEU A 106 14.80 -2.87 0.23
N MET A 107 15.27 -4.10 0.45
CA MET A 107 14.44 -5.30 0.45
C MET A 107 13.49 -5.34 1.64
N ASP A 108 13.95 -4.88 2.81
CA ASP A 108 13.23 -5.06 4.07
C ASP A 108 12.27 -3.90 4.36
N LYS A 109 12.71 -2.64 4.25
CA LYS A 109 11.90 -1.47 4.66
C LYS A 109 11.28 -0.68 3.51
N GLU A 110 11.81 -0.83 2.30
CA GLU A 110 11.35 -0.08 1.13
C GLU A 110 10.43 -0.91 0.22
N LEU A 111 10.79 -2.17 -0.04
CA LEU A 111 9.98 -3.08 -0.82
C LEU A 111 8.84 -3.65 0.02
N LEU A 112 7.60 -3.36 -0.41
CA LEU A 112 6.35 -3.89 0.17
C LEU A 112 6.32 -3.94 1.72
N PRO A 113 6.59 -2.83 2.42
CA PRO A 113 6.73 -2.82 3.89
C PRO A 113 5.47 -3.14 4.70
N HIS A 114 4.32 -3.37 4.03
CA HIS A 114 3.10 -3.81 4.68
C HIS A 114 3.04 -5.33 4.86
N LEU A 115 3.92 -6.09 4.20
CA LEU A 115 4.06 -7.53 4.36
C LEU A 115 5.05 -7.91 5.46
N GLY A 116 5.77 -6.92 6.00
CA GLY A 116 6.80 -7.10 7.03
C GLY A 116 8.09 -6.36 6.71
N ASP A 117 8.90 -6.13 7.75
CA ASP A 117 10.17 -5.38 7.70
C ASP A 117 11.40 -6.19 8.13
N GLN A 118 11.21 -7.50 8.36
CA GLN A 118 12.24 -8.46 8.75
C GLN A 118 12.66 -9.35 7.58
N PRO A 119 13.88 -9.92 7.60
CA PRO A 119 14.38 -10.82 6.56
C PRO A 119 13.50 -12.06 6.34
N GLU A 120 12.86 -12.58 7.39
CA GLU A 120 11.94 -13.73 7.32
C GLU A 120 10.76 -13.49 6.38
N HIS A 121 10.35 -12.24 6.21
CA HIS A 121 9.22 -11.87 5.37
C HIS A 121 9.57 -11.73 3.88
N ARG A 122 10.84 -11.93 3.48
CA ARG A 122 11.28 -11.77 2.08
C ARG A 122 10.60 -12.77 1.13
N LEU A 123 10.48 -14.04 1.55
CA LEU A 123 9.79 -15.06 0.77
C LEU A 123 8.33 -14.68 0.49
N LYS A 124 7.63 -14.19 1.53
CA LYS A 124 6.25 -13.68 1.42
C LYS A 124 6.14 -12.50 0.46
N LYS A 125 7.13 -11.59 0.43
CA LYS A 125 7.21 -10.49 -0.56
C LYS A 125 7.41 -11.01 -1.98
N ALA A 126 8.23 -12.05 -2.16
CA ALA A 126 8.47 -12.66 -3.47
C ALA A 126 7.18 -13.30 -4.03
N VAL A 127 6.42 -14.02 -3.20
CA VAL A 127 5.12 -14.59 -3.57
C VAL A 127 4.11 -13.50 -3.93
N PHE A 128 4.05 -12.41 -3.15
CA PHE A 128 3.17 -11.28 -3.48
C PHE A 128 3.59 -10.58 -4.78
N LEU A 129 4.89 -10.46 -5.04
CA LEU A 129 5.41 -9.94 -6.30
C LEU A 129 5.00 -10.83 -7.49
N GLY A 130 5.14 -12.15 -7.36
CA GLY A 130 4.70 -13.12 -8.37
C GLY A 130 3.21 -12.98 -8.70
N ARG A 131 2.37 -12.76 -7.68
CA ARG A 131 0.94 -12.44 -7.87
C ARG A 131 0.71 -11.17 -8.68
N ILE A 132 1.45 -10.08 -8.42
CA ILE A 132 1.33 -8.83 -9.19
C ILE A 132 1.74 -9.08 -10.65
N VAL A 133 2.87 -9.75 -10.86
CA VAL A 133 3.38 -10.10 -12.20
C VAL A 133 2.35 -10.93 -12.97
N ARG A 134 1.73 -11.92 -12.32
CA ARG A 134 0.67 -12.73 -12.90
C ARG A 134 -0.50 -11.88 -13.37
N GLN A 135 -0.97 -10.92 -12.58
CA GLN A 135 -2.07 -10.03 -12.98
C GLN A 135 -1.71 -9.17 -14.21
N VAL A 136 -0.46 -8.70 -14.29
CA VAL A 136 0.04 -7.96 -15.46
C VAL A 136 0.07 -8.86 -16.70
N LEU A 137 0.51 -10.10 -16.57
CA LEU A 137 0.55 -11.08 -17.67
C LEU A 137 -0.86 -11.46 -18.12
N GLU A 138 -1.77 -11.75 -17.19
CA GLU A 138 -3.16 -12.08 -17.49
C GLU A 138 -3.86 -10.95 -18.24
N MET A 139 -3.67 -9.70 -17.81
CA MET A 139 -4.18 -8.52 -18.51
C MET A 139 -3.60 -8.40 -19.92
N ALA A 140 -2.29 -8.64 -20.10
CA ALA A 140 -1.64 -8.56 -21.40
C ALA A 140 -2.10 -9.64 -22.39
N ILE A 141 -2.42 -10.85 -21.89
CA ILE A 141 -2.83 -12.00 -22.72
C ILE A 141 -4.31 -11.91 -23.07
N THR A 142 -5.16 -11.72 -22.07
CA THR A 142 -6.61 -11.70 -22.25
C THR A 142 -7.11 -10.41 -22.91
N GLN A 143 -6.23 -9.42 -23.09
CA GLN A 143 -6.59 -8.04 -23.45
C GLN A 143 -7.72 -7.52 -22.54
N GLY A 144 -7.66 -7.91 -21.27
CA GLY A 144 -8.66 -7.57 -20.26
C GLY A 144 -8.73 -6.06 -20.04
N LYS A 145 -9.89 -5.60 -19.54
CA LYS A 145 -10.05 -4.19 -19.17
C LYS A 145 -9.08 -3.83 -18.04
N PRO A 146 -8.40 -2.67 -18.08
CA PRO A 146 -7.63 -2.17 -16.97
C PRO A 146 -8.47 -2.11 -15.68
N ASN A 147 -7.81 -2.29 -14.53
CA ASN A 147 -8.47 -2.13 -13.25
C ASN A 147 -9.03 -0.70 -13.10
N ASP A 148 -10.30 -0.62 -12.73
CA ASP A 148 -10.96 0.64 -12.47
C ASP A 148 -10.46 1.26 -11.15
N LYS A 149 -9.64 2.30 -11.29
CA LYS A 149 -9.10 3.10 -10.18
C LYS A 149 -10.20 3.88 -9.44
N ASP A 150 -11.30 4.18 -10.11
CA ASP A 150 -12.36 5.03 -9.60
C ASP A 150 -13.44 4.27 -8.83
N HIS A 151 -13.45 2.94 -8.97
CA HIS A 151 -14.24 2.01 -8.17
C HIS A 151 -14.06 2.26 -6.66
N TYR A 152 -15.16 2.51 -5.94
CA TYR A 152 -15.11 2.88 -4.52
C TYR A 152 -14.54 1.80 -3.59
N ALA A 153 -14.58 0.51 -3.99
CA ALA A 153 -13.87 -0.55 -3.26
C ALA A 153 -12.34 -0.32 -3.16
N ASN A 154 -11.76 0.44 -4.09
CA ASN A 154 -10.33 0.78 -4.12
C ASN A 154 -10.03 2.15 -3.47
N LYS A 155 -11.07 2.90 -3.08
CA LYS A 155 -10.95 4.20 -2.42
C LYS A 155 -11.26 4.07 -0.94
N ARG A 156 -10.69 4.96 -0.14
CA ARG A 156 -10.97 5.10 1.29
C ARG A 156 -11.18 6.58 1.60
N VAL A 157 -12.17 6.88 2.41
CA VAL A 157 -12.40 8.23 2.93
C VAL A 157 -11.55 8.37 4.19
N ARG A 158 -10.77 9.45 4.28
CA ARG A 158 -10.07 9.81 5.51
C ARG A 158 -10.95 10.74 6.32
N LEU A 159 -11.21 10.37 7.56
CA LEU A 159 -12.00 11.17 8.49
C LEU A 159 -11.11 12.16 9.27
N ALA A 160 -11.74 13.01 10.08
CA ALA A 160 -11.03 13.96 10.93
C ALA A 160 -10.00 13.27 11.85
N GLY A 161 -10.33 12.08 12.38
CA GLY A 161 -9.42 11.30 13.21
C GLY A 161 -8.12 10.94 12.51
N ASP A 162 -8.21 10.34 11.30
CA ASP A 162 -7.03 9.96 10.51
C ASP A 162 -6.13 11.16 10.19
N LEU A 163 -6.76 12.29 9.86
CA LEU A 163 -6.05 13.52 9.52
C LEU A 163 -5.34 14.09 10.75
N ILE A 164 -6.02 14.15 11.90
CA ILE A 164 -5.44 14.64 13.17
C ILE A 164 -4.31 13.72 13.61
N GLU A 165 -4.42 12.41 13.43
CA GLU A 165 -3.35 11.46 13.73
C GLU A 165 -2.09 11.77 12.90
N ASP A 166 -2.23 11.95 11.58
CA ASP A 166 -1.13 12.33 10.69
C ASP A 166 -0.46 13.64 11.13
N LEU A 167 -1.27 14.65 11.47
CA LEU A 167 -0.80 15.96 11.95
C LEU A 167 -0.05 15.83 13.29
N PHE A 168 -0.62 15.08 14.22
CA PHE A 168 -0.07 14.86 15.55
C PHE A 168 1.24 14.09 15.46
N ARG A 169 1.30 13.01 14.68
CA ARG A 169 2.50 12.18 14.48
C ARG A 169 3.69 13.01 13.98
N VAL A 170 3.48 13.84 12.97
CA VAL A 170 4.54 14.72 12.42
C VAL A 170 4.94 15.78 13.44
N SER A 171 3.97 16.39 14.12
CA SER A 171 4.24 17.46 15.09
C SER A 171 4.98 16.94 16.32
N MET A 172 4.57 15.78 16.84
CA MET A 172 5.21 15.10 17.96
C MET A 172 6.61 14.61 17.62
N THR A 173 6.81 14.05 16.41
CA THR A 173 8.15 13.66 15.94
C THR A 173 9.08 14.88 15.87
N GLN A 174 8.56 16.04 15.43
CA GLN A 174 9.35 17.27 15.43
C GLN A 174 9.69 17.73 16.85
N LEU A 175 8.74 17.66 17.78
CA LEU A 175 8.96 18.00 19.19
C LEU A 175 10.03 17.09 19.82
N ALA A 176 9.98 15.79 19.53
CA ALA A 176 10.98 14.83 20.00
C ALA A 176 12.38 15.12 19.43
N ARG A 177 12.48 15.48 18.15
CA ARG A 177 13.75 15.91 17.52
C ARG A 177 14.29 17.19 18.14
N ASP A 178 13.42 18.17 18.41
CA ASP A 178 13.80 19.41 19.07
C ASP A 178 14.29 19.17 20.49
N LEU A 179 13.57 18.35 21.26
CA LEU A 179 13.97 17.96 22.61
C LEU A 179 15.35 17.30 22.61
N LYS A 180 15.59 16.35 21.70
CA LYS A 180 16.90 15.72 21.51
C LYS A 180 17.99 16.77 21.25
N TYR A 181 17.75 17.69 20.32
CA TYR A 181 18.70 18.75 19.99
C TYR A 181 18.98 19.69 21.18
N GLN A 182 17.96 20.09 21.95
CA GLN A 182 18.16 20.93 23.13
C GLN A 182 18.96 20.20 24.22
N LEU A 183 18.70 18.92 24.45
CA LEU A 183 19.45 18.11 25.42
C LEU A 183 20.93 17.99 25.03
N GLU A 184 21.21 17.67 23.75
CA GLU A 184 22.58 17.61 23.23
C GLU A 184 23.30 18.96 23.39
N ARG A 185 22.61 20.08 23.10
CA ARG A 185 23.14 21.44 23.26
C ARG A 185 23.42 21.80 24.72
N HIS A 186 22.53 21.43 25.64
CA HIS A 186 22.73 21.67 27.08
C HIS A 186 23.88 20.84 27.64
N HIS A 187 23.99 19.57 27.22
CA HIS A 187 25.08 18.69 27.57
C HIS A 187 26.43 19.25 27.10
N ASN A 188 26.53 19.65 25.84
CA ASN A 188 27.76 20.25 25.28
C ASN A 188 28.19 21.54 25.97
N ARG A 189 27.24 22.27 26.59
CA ARG A 189 27.50 23.48 27.37
C ARG A 189 27.78 23.22 28.86
N LYS A 190 27.90 21.95 29.27
CA LYS A 190 28.08 21.51 30.67
C LYS A 190 27.01 22.10 31.60
N ARG A 191 25.79 22.32 31.09
CA ARG A 191 24.65 22.77 31.89
C ARG A 191 23.96 21.56 32.50
N GLU A 192 23.35 21.75 33.66
CA GLU A 192 22.49 20.75 34.28
C GLU A 192 21.34 20.38 33.32
N LEU A 193 21.11 19.08 33.11
CA LEU A 193 20.11 18.55 32.20
C LEU A 193 18.74 18.55 32.88
N LYS A 194 17.98 19.62 32.69
CA LYS A 194 16.58 19.71 33.10
C LYS A 194 15.66 19.56 31.88
N ILE A 195 14.83 18.53 31.86
CA ILE A 195 13.90 18.24 30.76
C ILE A 195 12.92 19.41 30.59
N ASN A 196 12.37 19.93 31.69
CA ASN A 196 11.41 21.03 31.67
C ASN A 196 11.96 22.31 31.01
N SER A 197 13.28 22.56 31.10
CA SER A 197 13.89 23.72 30.42
C SER A 197 14.16 23.48 28.93
N CYS A 198 14.21 22.22 28.51
CA CYS A 198 14.48 21.83 27.11
C CYS A 198 13.20 21.60 26.30
N LEU A 199 12.08 21.30 26.98
CA LEU A 199 10.80 21.04 26.34
C LEU A 199 10.08 22.36 26.00
N ARG A 200 9.65 22.49 24.74
CA ARG A 200 8.91 23.66 24.25
C ARG A 200 7.51 23.26 23.78
N PRO A 201 6.51 23.22 24.68
CA PRO A 201 5.16 22.75 24.34
C PRO A 201 4.48 23.62 23.27
N ASP A 202 4.81 24.91 23.22
CA ASP A 202 4.23 25.86 22.25
C ASP A 202 4.49 25.48 20.79
N VAL A 203 5.57 24.73 20.52
CA VAL A 203 5.87 24.24 19.16
C VAL A 203 4.79 23.27 18.67
N LEU A 204 4.28 22.41 19.55
CA LEU A 204 3.21 21.47 19.23
C LEU A 204 1.88 22.20 19.07
N THR A 205 1.52 23.04 20.05
CA THR A 205 0.28 23.82 20.05
C THR A 205 0.19 24.71 18.81
N SER A 206 1.24 25.47 18.51
CA SER A 206 1.29 26.37 17.36
C SER A 206 1.13 25.61 16.04
N LYS A 207 1.80 24.46 15.88
CA LYS A 207 1.66 23.64 14.66
C LYS A 207 0.23 23.13 14.44
N ILE A 208 -0.40 22.61 15.49
CA ILE A 208 -1.77 22.09 15.41
C ILE A 208 -2.74 23.24 15.10
N MET A 209 -2.65 24.34 15.85
CA MET A 209 -3.53 25.50 15.66
C MET A 209 -3.35 26.13 14.28
N HIS A 210 -2.12 26.25 13.79
CA HIS A 210 -1.85 26.78 12.45
C HIS A 210 -2.48 25.91 11.35
N ALA A 211 -2.35 24.58 11.44
CA ALA A 211 -2.94 23.68 10.45
C ALA A 211 -4.48 23.72 10.45
N LEU A 212 -5.09 23.81 11.64
CA LEU A 212 -6.55 23.94 11.78
C LEU A 212 -7.07 25.30 11.30
N ALA A 213 -6.34 26.39 11.58
CA ALA A 213 -6.76 27.74 11.20
C ALA A 213 -6.60 28.02 9.70
N THR A 214 -5.49 27.58 9.10
CA THR A 214 -5.18 27.86 7.69
C THR A 214 -5.69 26.79 6.73
N GLY A 215 -6.01 25.60 7.23
CA GLY A 215 -6.35 24.45 6.37
C GLY A 215 -5.16 23.86 5.62
N ASN A 216 -3.92 24.25 5.95
CA ASN A 216 -2.68 23.68 5.41
C ASN A 216 -2.18 22.54 6.31
N TRP A 217 -2.22 21.31 5.79
CA TRP A 217 -1.91 20.09 6.54
C TRP A 217 -0.63 19.43 6.04
N VAL A 218 -0.17 18.44 6.81
CA VAL A 218 1.03 17.66 6.48
C VAL A 218 0.92 16.99 5.11
N GLY A 219 2.04 16.93 4.39
CA GLY A 219 2.10 16.38 3.03
C GLY A 219 1.57 17.31 1.94
N GLY A 220 1.55 18.63 2.17
CA GLY A 220 1.19 19.63 1.16
C GLY A 220 -0.31 19.70 0.85
N ARG A 221 -1.15 19.15 1.72
CA ARG A 221 -2.61 19.18 1.56
C ARG A 221 -3.14 20.55 1.98
N THR A 222 -4.05 21.10 1.20
CA THR A 222 -4.65 22.41 1.45
C THR A 222 -6.18 22.30 1.42
N GLY A 223 -6.87 23.18 2.15
CA GLY A 223 -8.33 23.23 2.18
C GLY A 223 -9.00 22.06 2.92
N VAL A 224 -8.25 21.38 3.80
CA VAL A 224 -8.77 20.30 4.65
C VAL A 224 -9.67 20.87 5.76
N SER A 225 -9.19 21.92 6.45
CA SER A 225 -10.01 22.69 7.39
C SER A 225 -10.68 23.85 6.65
N GLN A 226 -11.97 24.06 6.90
CA GLN A 226 -12.80 25.07 6.25
C GLN A 226 -13.66 25.77 7.32
N LEU A 227 -13.97 27.05 7.11
CA LEU A 227 -14.94 27.75 7.94
C LEU A 227 -16.31 27.14 7.74
N LEU A 228 -16.96 26.71 8.82
CA LEU A 228 -18.28 26.12 8.78
C LEU A 228 -19.28 27.11 8.19
N ASP A 229 -19.83 26.78 7.02
CA ASP A 229 -20.99 27.48 6.46
C ASP A 229 -22.19 27.43 7.43
N ARG A 230 -22.61 28.60 7.88
CA ARG A 230 -23.74 28.82 8.80
C ARG A 230 -24.87 29.63 8.17
N THR A 231 -24.94 29.67 6.85
CA THR A 231 -26.00 30.41 6.12
C THR A 231 -27.40 29.90 6.50
N THR A 232 -27.56 28.58 6.61
CA THR A 232 -28.79 27.94 7.12
C THR A 232 -28.43 26.68 7.91
N PHE A 233 -29.39 26.16 8.68
CA PHE A 233 -29.23 24.90 9.41
C PHE A 233 -28.85 23.72 8.48
N ILE A 234 -29.53 23.63 7.33
CA ILE A 234 -29.27 22.56 6.34
C ILE A 234 -27.88 22.74 5.72
N SER A 235 -27.44 23.99 5.46
CA SER A 235 -26.10 24.23 4.91
C SER A 235 -24.99 23.75 5.86
N ALA A 236 -25.15 23.99 7.17
CA ALA A 236 -24.20 23.50 8.17
C ALA A 236 -24.13 21.96 8.19
N LEU A 237 -25.29 21.29 8.14
CA LEU A 237 -25.35 19.81 8.08
C LEU A 237 -24.73 19.26 6.80
N SER A 238 -25.07 19.82 5.64
CA SER A 238 -24.48 19.45 4.35
C SER A 238 -22.96 19.60 4.38
N HIS A 239 -22.48 20.75 4.88
CA HIS A 239 -21.05 21.04 4.92
C HIS A 239 -20.25 20.04 5.77
N MET A 240 -20.79 19.60 6.91
CA MET A 240 -20.15 18.58 7.76
C MET A 240 -20.11 17.18 7.10
N ARG A 241 -20.93 16.93 6.08
CA ARG A 241 -21.02 15.64 5.37
C ARG A 241 -20.28 15.63 4.03
N ARG A 242 -19.53 16.68 3.76
CA ARG A 242 -18.78 16.87 2.52
C ARG A 242 -17.58 15.93 2.46
N VAL A 243 -17.43 15.25 1.32
CA VAL A 243 -16.28 14.42 0.97
C VAL A 243 -15.55 15.09 -0.19
N THR A 244 -14.28 15.44 0.03
CA THR A 244 -13.46 16.17 -0.93
C THR A 244 -12.36 15.28 -1.52
N SER A 245 -12.24 15.31 -2.85
CA SER A 245 -11.14 14.65 -3.56
C SER A 245 -9.86 15.50 -3.48
N PRO A 246 -8.69 14.89 -3.26
CA PRO A 246 -7.40 15.61 -3.23
C PRO A 246 -6.88 15.97 -4.63
N LEU A 247 -7.64 15.67 -5.70
CA LEU A 247 -7.23 15.94 -7.08
C LEU A 247 -7.19 17.44 -7.40
N VAL A 248 -6.34 17.80 -8.36
CA VAL A 248 -6.14 19.19 -8.77
C VAL A 248 -7.35 19.69 -9.53
N ARG A 249 -7.98 20.77 -9.04
CA ARG A 249 -9.24 21.29 -9.59
C ARG A 249 -9.13 21.82 -11.03
N SER A 250 -7.95 22.31 -11.42
CA SER A 250 -7.69 22.84 -12.76
C SER A 250 -7.54 21.75 -13.83
N GLN A 251 -7.29 20.50 -13.43
CA GLN A 251 -7.14 19.40 -14.38
C GLN A 251 -8.49 18.76 -14.72
N PRO A 252 -8.73 18.44 -16.00
CA PRO A 252 -9.95 17.79 -16.45
C PRO A 252 -9.90 16.29 -16.13
N HIS A 253 -10.17 15.94 -14.88
CA HIS A 253 -10.26 14.55 -14.41
C HIS A 253 -11.64 13.92 -14.73
N PHE A 254 -11.97 13.73 -16.01
CA PHE A 254 -13.30 13.28 -16.45
C PHE A 254 -13.81 12.05 -15.69
N GLU A 255 -13.09 10.93 -15.74
CA GLU A 255 -13.48 9.67 -15.08
C GLU A 255 -13.68 9.81 -13.55
N ALA A 256 -12.88 10.65 -12.90
CA ALA A 256 -12.97 10.86 -11.46
C ALA A 256 -14.15 11.78 -11.07
N ARG A 257 -14.54 12.70 -11.96
CA ARG A 257 -15.66 13.63 -11.75
C ARG A 257 -17.00 12.95 -12.02
N ASP A 258 -17.03 12.02 -12.97
CA ASP A 258 -18.23 11.30 -13.35
C ASP A 258 -18.90 10.57 -12.17
N LEU A 259 -20.22 10.42 -12.27
CA LEU A 259 -21.00 9.65 -11.33
C LEU A 259 -20.73 8.16 -11.55
N HIS A 260 -19.88 7.59 -10.70
CA HIS A 260 -19.53 6.19 -10.79
C HIS A 260 -20.60 5.30 -10.12
N PRO A 261 -21.09 4.21 -10.75
CA PRO A 261 -22.17 3.38 -10.19
C PRO A 261 -21.91 2.85 -8.76
N THR A 262 -20.65 2.63 -8.42
CA THR A 262 -20.25 2.13 -7.08
C THR A 262 -20.41 3.16 -5.96
N GLN A 263 -20.70 4.42 -6.30
CA GLN A 263 -21.04 5.48 -5.35
C GLN A 263 -22.47 5.34 -4.82
N TRP A 264 -23.32 4.52 -5.47
CA TRP A 264 -24.68 4.25 -5.03
C TRP A 264 -24.74 3.83 -3.57
N GLY A 265 -25.61 4.49 -2.80
CA GLY A 265 -25.79 4.28 -1.36
C GLY A 265 -24.66 4.83 -0.48
N ARG A 266 -23.59 5.40 -1.06
CA ARG A 266 -22.45 5.97 -0.31
C ARG A 266 -22.38 7.48 -0.43
N LEU A 267 -22.55 8.01 -1.64
CA LEU A 267 -22.54 9.44 -1.91
C LEU A 267 -23.86 9.87 -2.55
N CYS A 268 -24.25 11.12 -2.32
CA CYS A 268 -25.35 11.76 -3.01
C CYS A 268 -24.99 11.93 -4.51
N PRO A 269 -25.81 11.45 -5.45
CA PRO A 269 -25.52 11.58 -6.88
C PRO A 269 -25.70 13.00 -7.41
N ASN A 270 -26.50 13.83 -6.72
CA ASN A 270 -26.87 15.16 -7.18
C ASN A 270 -26.11 16.29 -6.47
N GLU A 271 -25.78 16.12 -5.19
CA GLU A 271 -25.26 17.20 -4.36
C GLU A 271 -23.74 17.38 -4.54
N THR A 272 -23.40 18.09 -5.63
CA THR A 272 -22.05 18.55 -5.96
C THR A 272 -22.12 20.05 -6.31
N PRO A 273 -21.14 20.87 -5.90
CA PRO A 273 -21.07 22.27 -6.32
C PRO A 273 -20.82 22.37 -7.83
N GLU A 274 -21.28 23.48 -8.42
CA GLU A 274 -21.03 23.81 -9.82
C GLU A 274 -19.58 24.25 -10.07
N GLY A 275 -19.20 24.34 -11.35
CA GLY A 275 -17.88 24.81 -11.78
C GLY A 275 -16.75 23.80 -11.51
N GLN A 276 -15.56 24.30 -11.15
CA GLN A 276 -14.34 23.48 -11.05
C GLN A 276 -14.40 22.41 -9.95
N ASN A 277 -15.29 22.54 -8.98
CA ASN A 277 -15.46 21.56 -7.91
C ASN A 277 -16.44 20.42 -8.28
N CYS A 278 -17.13 20.53 -9.42
CA CYS A 278 -18.11 19.56 -9.86
C CYS A 278 -17.50 18.15 -9.96
N GLY A 279 -18.06 17.19 -9.23
CA GLY A 279 -17.60 15.81 -9.18
C GLY A 279 -16.35 15.56 -8.32
N LEU A 280 -15.66 16.61 -7.85
CA LEU A 280 -14.54 16.49 -6.92
C LEU A 280 -14.95 16.69 -5.47
N VAL A 281 -16.00 17.47 -5.25
CA VAL A 281 -16.64 17.67 -3.95
C VAL A 281 -18.00 17.01 -4.01
N LYS A 282 -18.24 16.02 -3.15
CA LYS A 282 -19.50 15.29 -3.07
C LYS A 282 -19.99 15.30 -1.64
N ASN A 283 -21.26 14.94 -1.41
CA ASN A 283 -21.81 14.79 -0.08
C ASN A 283 -22.14 13.33 0.20
N ALA A 284 -22.03 12.95 1.47
CA ALA A 284 -22.31 11.59 1.90
C ALA A 284 -23.82 11.28 1.84
N ALA A 285 -24.18 10.06 1.42
CA ALA A 285 -25.57 9.61 1.36
C ALA A 285 -26.17 9.48 2.76
N GLN A 286 -27.49 9.63 2.91
CA GLN A 286 -28.14 9.63 4.23
C GLN A 286 -27.83 8.41 5.09
N MET A 287 -27.83 7.21 4.51
CA MET A 287 -27.57 5.93 5.20
C MET A 287 -26.09 5.50 5.17
N ILE A 288 -25.17 6.40 4.85
CA ILE A 288 -23.74 6.07 4.86
C ILE A 288 -23.31 5.67 6.28
N ASP A 289 -22.54 4.59 6.35
CA ASP A 289 -21.78 4.21 7.53
C ASP A 289 -20.30 4.13 7.14
N VAL A 290 -19.43 4.72 7.96
CA VAL A 290 -17.99 4.77 7.70
C VAL A 290 -17.31 3.86 8.69
N SER A 291 -16.65 2.82 8.18
CA SER A 291 -15.99 1.79 8.98
C SER A 291 -14.98 2.38 9.96
N GLU A 292 -15.09 1.99 11.22
CA GLU A 292 -14.08 2.23 12.25
C GLU A 292 -12.92 1.23 12.18
N ALA A 293 -11.80 1.58 12.79
CA ALA A 293 -10.62 0.71 12.82
C ALA A 293 -10.91 -0.58 13.62
N VAL A 294 -10.73 -1.72 12.98
CA VAL A 294 -10.73 -3.05 13.61
C VAL A 294 -9.27 -3.48 13.73
N SER A 295 -8.91 -4.04 14.89
CA SER A 295 -7.60 -4.68 15.07
C SER A 295 -7.42 -5.79 14.03
N GLU A 296 -6.32 -5.74 13.28
CA GLU A 296 -6.00 -6.79 12.32
C GLU A 296 -5.67 -8.11 13.02
N ASP A 297 -5.11 -8.04 14.23
CA ASP A 297 -4.71 -9.21 15.01
C ASP A 297 -5.93 -10.03 15.43
N ASP A 298 -7.01 -9.38 15.88
CA ASP A 298 -8.28 -10.04 16.23
C ASP A 298 -8.85 -10.80 15.02
N VAL A 299 -8.76 -10.20 13.83
CA VAL A 299 -9.23 -10.82 12.58
C VAL A 299 -8.31 -12.00 12.20
N LYS A 300 -7.00 -11.85 12.36
CA LYS A 300 -6.02 -12.90 12.10
C LYS A 300 -6.20 -14.10 13.04
N GLU A 301 -6.49 -13.87 14.32
CA GLU A 301 -6.83 -14.92 15.29
C GLU A 301 -8.09 -15.71 14.88
N LEU A 302 -9.16 -15.00 14.50
CA LEU A 302 -10.39 -15.62 13.99
C LEU A 302 -10.16 -16.42 12.71
N LEU A 303 -9.23 -15.99 11.86
CA LEU A 303 -8.83 -16.75 10.67
C LEU A 303 -8.04 -18.01 11.04
N LYS A 304 -7.13 -17.94 12.03
CA LYS A 304 -6.42 -19.12 12.55
C LYS A 304 -7.41 -20.14 13.11
N GLU A 305 -8.41 -19.72 13.89
CA GLU A 305 -9.50 -20.59 14.36
C GLU A 305 -10.30 -21.25 13.21
N ALA A 306 -10.37 -20.58 12.06
CA ALA A 306 -11.07 -21.08 10.88
C ALA A 306 -10.20 -22.01 10.01
N ASN A 307 -9.05 -22.47 10.51
CA ASN A 307 -8.07 -23.30 9.81
C ASN A 307 -7.40 -22.60 8.62
N VAL A 308 -7.15 -21.29 8.75
CA VAL A 308 -6.24 -20.58 7.86
C VAL A 308 -4.83 -20.80 8.37
N ILE A 309 -3.97 -21.34 7.51
CA ILE A 309 -2.62 -21.77 7.87
C ILE A 309 -1.62 -20.96 7.06
N GLU A 310 -0.54 -20.52 7.70
CA GLU A 310 0.65 -20.02 7.03
C GLU A 310 1.40 -21.22 6.44
N PRO A 311 1.43 -21.36 5.11
CA PRO A 311 2.01 -22.53 4.48
C PRO A 311 3.48 -22.30 4.15
N GLU A 312 4.24 -23.39 4.15
CA GLU A 312 5.59 -23.42 3.59
C GLU A 312 5.56 -23.24 2.06
N ASP A 313 4.55 -23.83 1.40
CA ASP A 313 4.31 -23.72 -0.04
C ASP A 313 3.03 -22.93 -0.36
N TRP A 314 3.19 -21.86 -1.14
CA TRP A 314 2.10 -20.98 -1.57
C TRP A 314 1.41 -21.40 -2.88
N SER A 315 1.78 -22.55 -3.45
CA SER A 315 1.29 -23.02 -4.76
C SER A 315 -0.17 -23.50 -4.76
N SER A 316 -0.65 -24.06 -3.64
CA SER A 316 -1.90 -24.82 -3.61
C SER A 316 -2.93 -24.31 -2.58
N GLY A 317 -4.10 -23.90 -3.08
CA GLY A 317 -5.21 -23.40 -2.26
C GLY A 317 -5.62 -21.97 -2.60
N SER A 318 -6.51 -21.40 -1.80
CA SER A 318 -6.90 -19.99 -1.93
C SER A 318 -6.15 -19.13 -0.93
N ARG A 319 -5.47 -18.09 -1.43
CA ARG A 319 -4.70 -17.14 -0.61
C ARG A 319 -5.61 -16.16 0.06
N ILE A 320 -5.38 -15.94 1.35
CA ILE A 320 -6.17 -15.04 2.17
C ILE A 320 -5.34 -13.80 2.44
N HIS A 321 -5.91 -12.66 2.09
CA HIS A 321 -5.32 -11.35 2.23
C HIS A 321 -6.08 -10.60 3.31
N VAL A 322 -5.37 -10.10 4.32
CA VAL A 322 -5.95 -9.24 5.37
C VAL A 322 -5.37 -7.86 5.18
N ASN A 323 -6.18 -6.89 4.77
CA ASN A 323 -5.71 -5.52 4.47
C ASN A 323 -4.44 -5.49 3.58
N GLY A 324 -4.41 -6.35 2.56
CA GLY A 324 -3.30 -6.44 1.59
C GLY A 324 -2.11 -7.27 2.07
N ASP A 325 -2.10 -7.73 3.31
CA ASP A 325 -1.13 -8.68 3.84
C ASP A 325 -1.51 -10.11 3.46
N ILE A 326 -0.64 -10.87 2.80
CA ILE A 326 -0.91 -12.30 2.52
C ILE A 326 -0.76 -13.08 3.82
N PHE A 327 -1.88 -13.41 4.45
CA PHE A 327 -1.90 -14.03 5.76
C PHE A 327 -1.76 -15.55 5.71
N GLY A 328 -2.40 -16.23 4.76
CA GLY A 328 -2.31 -17.69 4.70
C GLY A 328 -3.11 -18.31 3.56
N LEU A 329 -3.22 -19.64 3.59
CA LEU A 329 -4.01 -20.42 2.63
C LEU A 329 -5.20 -21.09 3.32
N HIS A 330 -6.25 -21.30 2.54
CA HIS A 330 -7.36 -22.17 2.92
C HIS A 330 -7.80 -23.03 1.73
N LYS A 331 -8.02 -24.33 1.98
CA LYS A 331 -8.35 -25.31 0.92
C LYS A 331 -9.75 -25.11 0.33
N ASN A 332 -10.70 -24.62 1.13
CA ASN A 332 -12.10 -24.45 0.70
C ASN A 332 -12.58 -23.00 0.89
N PRO A 333 -12.41 -22.12 -0.12
CA PRO A 333 -12.73 -20.70 0.02
C PRO A 333 -14.22 -20.44 0.29
N HIS A 334 -15.12 -21.20 -0.35
CA HIS A 334 -16.57 -20.99 -0.21
C HIS A 334 -17.07 -21.26 1.21
N ARG A 335 -16.55 -22.31 1.85
CA ARG A 335 -16.87 -22.65 3.24
C ARG A 335 -16.39 -21.56 4.19
N LEU A 336 -15.17 -21.05 4.00
CA LEU A 336 -14.62 -19.98 4.82
C LEU A 336 -15.47 -18.71 4.71
N VAL A 337 -15.78 -18.25 3.50
CA VAL A 337 -16.59 -17.04 3.30
C VAL A 337 -17.98 -17.16 3.93
N THR A 338 -18.63 -18.31 3.75
CA THR A 338 -19.96 -18.57 4.34
C THR A 338 -19.89 -18.60 5.86
N HIS A 339 -18.85 -19.24 6.42
CA HIS A 339 -18.60 -19.29 7.85
C HIS A 339 -18.39 -17.89 8.44
N PHE A 340 -17.54 -17.07 7.79
CA PHE A 340 -17.22 -15.71 8.21
C PHE A 340 -18.45 -14.80 8.18
N LYS A 341 -19.23 -14.84 7.08
CA LYS A 341 -20.49 -14.11 6.96
C LYS A 341 -21.51 -14.50 8.02
N ARG A 342 -21.57 -15.79 8.41
CA ARG A 342 -22.45 -16.26 9.49
C ARG A 342 -21.97 -15.75 10.85
N ARG A 343 -20.67 -15.81 11.16
CA ARG A 343 -20.15 -15.27 12.42
C ARG A 343 -20.40 -13.76 12.55
N ARG A 344 -20.27 -13.00 11.45
CA ARG A 344 -20.61 -11.58 11.42
C ARG A 344 -22.10 -11.32 11.70
N ARG A 345 -23.00 -12.09 11.10
CA ARG A 345 -24.46 -11.98 11.37
C ARG A 345 -24.83 -12.31 12.82
N ASN A 346 -24.04 -13.15 13.48
CA ASN A 346 -24.24 -13.51 14.88
C ASN A 346 -23.50 -12.58 15.86
N GLY A 347 -22.90 -11.48 15.38
CA GLY A 347 -22.18 -10.50 16.21
C GLY A 347 -20.81 -10.96 16.73
N ARG A 348 -20.29 -12.11 16.31
CA ARG A 348 -18.95 -12.59 16.72
C ARG A 348 -17.81 -11.87 15.99
N ILE A 349 -18.10 -11.31 14.83
CA ILE A 349 -17.17 -10.51 14.03
C ILE A 349 -17.85 -9.17 13.84
N ARG A 350 -17.12 -8.08 14.02
CA ARG A 350 -17.70 -6.74 13.87
C ARG A 350 -18.19 -6.50 12.44
N SER A 351 -19.22 -5.67 12.30
CA SER A 351 -19.89 -5.37 11.03
C SER A 351 -18.95 -4.78 9.98
N GLU A 352 -17.94 -4.05 10.41
CA GLU A 352 -16.98 -3.33 9.55
C GLU A 352 -16.07 -4.27 8.76
N VAL A 353 -15.88 -5.51 9.24
CA VAL A 353 -15.01 -6.48 8.55
C VAL A 353 -15.70 -6.99 7.29
N SER A 354 -15.12 -6.67 6.13
CA SER A 354 -15.57 -7.15 4.82
C SER A 354 -14.88 -8.46 4.44
N ILE A 355 -15.57 -9.29 3.65
CA ILE A 355 -14.96 -10.48 3.05
C ILE A 355 -15.43 -10.65 1.59
N ARG A 356 -14.48 -10.89 0.68
CA ARG A 356 -14.71 -11.10 -0.76
C ARG A 356 -13.89 -12.28 -1.26
N HIS A 357 -14.49 -13.14 -2.06
CA HIS A 357 -13.79 -14.20 -2.78
C HIS A 357 -13.60 -13.79 -4.24
N ASP A 358 -12.35 -13.82 -4.71
CA ASP A 358 -11.96 -13.74 -6.10
C ASP A 358 -11.58 -15.14 -6.59
N SER A 359 -12.53 -15.79 -7.27
CA SER A 359 -12.35 -17.15 -7.79
C SER A 359 -11.34 -17.24 -8.91
N VAL A 360 -11.12 -16.16 -9.68
CA VAL A 360 -10.21 -16.15 -10.83
C VAL A 360 -8.77 -16.19 -10.32
N ASN A 361 -8.45 -15.31 -9.37
CA ASN A 361 -7.10 -15.23 -8.80
C ASN A 361 -6.83 -16.24 -7.68
N ARG A 362 -7.85 -16.99 -7.25
CA ARG A 362 -7.85 -17.85 -6.05
C ARG A 362 -7.49 -17.06 -4.80
N ASP A 363 -8.01 -15.84 -4.68
CA ASP A 363 -7.73 -14.96 -3.55
C ASP A 363 -9.03 -14.69 -2.74
N ILE A 364 -8.87 -14.51 -1.44
CA ILE A 364 -9.92 -14.02 -0.54
C ILE A 364 -9.36 -12.75 0.10
N PHE A 365 -10.17 -11.68 0.12
CA PHE A 365 -9.85 -10.39 0.71
C PHE A 365 -10.79 -10.06 1.85
#